data_AF-A0A359E5U3-F1
#
_entry.id   AF-A0A359E5U3-F1
#
_cell.length_a   1.000
_cell.length_b   1.000
_cell.length_c   1.000
_cell.angle_alpha   90.00
_cell.angle_beta   90.00
_cell.angle_gamma   90.00
#
_symmetry.space_group_name_H-M   'P 1'
#
loop_
_entity.id
_entity.type
_entity.pdbx_description
1 polymer ?
#
loop_
_entity_poly.entity_id
_entity_poly.type
_entity_poly.pdbx_seq_one_letter_code
_entity_poly.pdbx_strand_id
1 'polypeptide(L)'
;MVRVIGFIVFGVLWAGLANSQPYHFSVTQYNAQNIGLSHNTVTNLALDKSGFLWVGTIDGLNRFDGKSVKTYRHNSSDSTSISDNFIHGILVDDDGTIWVGTRDGGINKFNPRTEKFARYQYSEKIRNGFPSAPIYLFMKDREGAFWASIGAQAFGLFDPDKGSFRGVEIKDKKTGIELYSPNAVVEFKDGSFLGASFTGLYHIPSEEVEAYKSNPQKRVLTAERVDQFKGENVQNLSRVIVDELNQIWVYSQNSGNQKVPKELLSESIIQ
;
A
#
# COMPACT_ATOMS: atom_id res chain seq x y z
N MET A 1 -32.28 -8.79 -6.55
CA MET A 1 -31.48 -9.82 -5.85
C MET A 1 -31.36 -11.00 -6.80
N VAL A 2 -30.25 -11.11 -7.52
CA VAL A 2 -30.00 -12.21 -8.47
C VAL A 2 -28.64 -12.79 -8.13
N ARG A 3 -28.64 -14.00 -7.58
CA ARG A 3 -27.47 -14.85 -7.40
C ARG A 3 -27.34 -15.70 -8.66
N VAL A 4 -26.19 -15.64 -9.32
CA VAL A 4 -25.82 -16.62 -10.33
C VAL A 4 -24.77 -17.54 -9.70
N ILE A 5 -25.18 -18.78 -9.47
CA ILE A 5 -24.31 -19.90 -9.08
C ILE A 5 -23.98 -20.64 -10.38
N GLY A 6 -22.71 -20.62 -10.79
CA GLY A 6 -22.23 -21.41 -11.93
C GLY A 6 -21.55 -22.68 -11.44
N PHE A 7 -22.16 -23.84 -11.69
CA PHE A 7 -21.51 -25.14 -11.61
C PHE A 7 -20.75 -25.42 -12.92
N ILE A 8 -19.50 -25.89 -12.84
CA ILE A 8 -18.77 -26.44 -13.98
C ILE A 8 -18.96 -27.96 -13.96
N VAL A 9 -19.55 -28.50 -15.02
CA VAL A 9 -19.63 -29.96 -15.27
C VAL A 9 -18.42 -30.35 -16.11
N PHE A 10 -17.61 -31.29 -15.62
CA PHE A 10 -16.49 -31.88 -16.37
C PHE A 10 -17.02 -32.90 -17.39
N GLY A 11 -16.90 -32.57 -18.67
CA GLY A 11 -16.91 -33.55 -19.76
C GLY A 11 -15.49 -33.69 -20.31
N VAL A 12 -14.80 -34.79 -19.99
CA VAL A 12 -13.48 -35.08 -20.56
C VAL A 12 -13.66 -35.73 -21.94
N LEU A 13 -13.22 -35.03 -22.98
CA LEU A 13 -12.85 -35.62 -24.27
C LEU A 13 -11.61 -34.90 -24.78
N TRP A 14 -10.47 -35.58 -24.68
CA TRP A 14 -9.18 -35.12 -25.16
C TRP A 14 -9.07 -35.38 -26.67
N ALA A 15 -8.94 -34.32 -27.48
CA ALA A 15 -8.25 -34.37 -28.76
C ALA A 15 -7.84 -32.96 -29.23
N GLY A 16 -6.54 -32.71 -29.25
CA GLY A 16 -5.87 -31.95 -30.32
C GLY A 16 -5.97 -30.43 -30.31
N LEU A 17 -4.82 -29.79 -30.06
CA LEU A 17 -4.48 -28.40 -30.39
C LEU A 17 -5.29 -27.33 -29.65
N ALA A 18 -4.94 -27.10 -28.38
CA ALA A 18 -5.12 -25.79 -27.79
C ALA A 18 -4.20 -24.79 -28.52
N ASN A 19 -4.63 -24.28 -29.68
CA ASN A 19 -4.13 -23.01 -30.18
C ASN A 19 -4.54 -21.97 -29.14
N SER A 20 -3.65 -21.67 -28.20
CA SER A 20 -3.79 -20.47 -27.39
C SER A 20 -3.74 -19.30 -28.37
N GLN A 21 -4.89 -18.80 -28.79
CA GLN A 21 -4.96 -17.49 -29.42
C GLN A 21 -4.26 -16.54 -28.45
N PRO A 22 -3.24 -15.78 -28.90
CA PRO A 22 -2.63 -14.80 -28.02
C PRO A 22 -3.76 -13.91 -27.50
N TYR A 23 -3.81 -13.70 -26.18
CA TYR A 23 -4.74 -12.74 -25.61
C TYR A 23 -4.49 -11.40 -26.31
N HIS A 24 -5.42 -10.99 -27.17
CA HIS A 24 -5.36 -9.66 -27.78
C HIS A 24 -5.81 -8.66 -26.72
N PHE A 25 -4.84 -8.05 -26.06
CA PHE A 25 -5.11 -6.91 -25.20
C PHE A 25 -5.29 -5.67 -26.08
N SER A 26 -6.44 -5.03 -25.96
CA SER A 26 -6.62 -3.67 -26.46
C SER A 26 -6.26 -2.70 -25.33
N VAL A 27 -5.32 -1.79 -25.61
CA VAL A 27 -4.95 -0.73 -24.66
C VAL A 27 -5.68 0.54 -25.07
N THR A 28 -6.59 1.00 -24.22
CA THR A 28 -7.17 2.35 -24.36
C THR A 28 -6.35 3.32 -23.53
N GLN A 29 -5.79 4.35 -24.17
CA GLN A 29 -4.93 5.31 -23.48
C GLN A 29 -5.75 6.47 -22.90
N TYR A 30 -5.55 6.68 -21.60
CA TYR A 30 -6.13 7.79 -20.86
C TYR A 30 -5.03 8.75 -20.37
N ASN A 31 -5.10 10.05 -20.71
CA ASN A 31 -4.08 11.06 -20.37
C ASN A 31 -4.69 12.45 -20.07
N ALA A 32 -3.84 13.41 -19.68
CA ALA A 32 -4.25 14.77 -19.35
C ALA A 32 -4.94 15.51 -20.51
N GLN A 33 -4.55 15.21 -21.75
CA GLN A 33 -5.07 15.87 -22.95
C GLN A 33 -6.44 15.32 -23.38
N ASN A 34 -6.74 14.05 -23.12
CA ASN A 34 -7.90 13.37 -23.70
C ASN A 34 -9.11 13.29 -22.75
N ILE A 35 -8.90 13.18 -21.43
CA ILE A 35 -9.97 12.96 -20.43
C ILE A 35 -9.83 13.89 -19.23
N GLY A 36 -8.74 14.67 -19.17
CA GLY A 36 -8.51 15.65 -18.13
C GLY A 36 -7.92 15.08 -16.84
N LEU A 37 -7.08 14.03 -16.91
CA LEU A 37 -6.21 13.70 -15.78
C LEU A 37 -5.35 14.92 -15.41
N SER A 38 -5.12 15.12 -14.13
CA SER A 38 -4.36 16.28 -13.67
C SER A 38 -2.87 16.24 -14.04
N HIS A 39 -2.29 15.05 -14.21
CA HIS A 39 -0.96 14.84 -14.76
C HIS A 39 -0.84 13.47 -15.45
N ASN A 40 0.15 13.32 -16.34
CA ASN A 40 0.45 12.05 -17.02
C ASN A 40 1.29 11.06 -16.18
N THR A 41 1.73 11.49 -14.99
CA THR A 41 2.56 10.68 -14.07
C THR A 41 1.65 10.18 -12.96
N VAL A 42 1.12 8.98 -13.16
CA VAL A 42 0.29 8.29 -12.17
C VAL A 42 1.20 7.63 -11.13
N THR A 43 0.91 7.87 -9.85
CA THR A 43 1.68 7.35 -8.72
C THR A 43 0.95 6.18 -8.04
N ASN A 44 -0.39 6.26 -7.97
CA ASN A 44 -1.22 5.27 -7.27
C ASN A 44 -2.61 5.17 -7.91
N LEU A 45 -3.22 4.00 -7.73
CA LEU A 45 -4.59 3.71 -8.15
C LEU A 45 -5.34 3.04 -6.99
N ALA A 46 -6.62 3.36 -6.82
CA ALA A 46 -7.51 2.64 -5.92
C ALA A 46 -8.92 2.60 -6.50
N LEU A 47 -9.61 1.47 -6.38
CA LEU A 47 -11.01 1.31 -6.80
C LEU A 47 -11.91 1.40 -5.58
N ASP A 48 -12.97 2.19 -5.64
CA ASP A 48 -13.97 2.21 -4.57
C ASP A 48 -15.16 1.28 -4.83
N LYS A 49 -15.94 1.03 -3.78
CA LYS A 49 -17.13 0.15 -3.83
C LYS A 49 -18.26 0.69 -4.73
N SER A 50 -18.20 1.97 -5.13
CA SER A 50 -19.16 2.59 -6.05
C SER A 50 -18.71 2.48 -7.51
N GLY A 51 -17.52 1.92 -7.76
CA GLY A 51 -16.97 1.73 -9.10
C GLY A 51 -16.15 2.91 -9.62
N PHE A 52 -15.85 3.93 -8.80
CA PHE A 52 -14.95 4.99 -9.21
C PHE A 52 -13.49 4.57 -9.05
N LEU A 53 -12.68 4.89 -10.05
CA LEU A 53 -11.23 4.75 -9.99
C LEU A 53 -10.62 6.06 -9.47
N TRP A 54 -9.95 5.97 -8.34
CA TRP A 54 -9.15 7.03 -7.75
C TRP A 54 -7.72 6.94 -8.31
N VAL A 55 -7.27 8.02 -8.94
CA VAL A 55 -5.96 8.10 -9.61
C VAL A 55 -5.15 9.21 -8.96
N GLY A 56 -4.10 8.81 -8.24
CA GLY A 56 -3.11 9.71 -7.68
C GLY A 56 -2.08 10.07 -8.74
N THR A 57 -1.71 11.34 -8.80
CA THR A 57 -0.66 11.83 -9.69
C THR A 57 0.30 12.73 -8.94
N ILE A 58 1.38 13.15 -9.61
CA ILE A 58 2.29 14.16 -9.04
C ILE A 58 1.67 15.57 -8.96
N ASP A 59 0.52 15.80 -9.60
CA ASP A 59 -0.19 17.09 -9.59
C ASP A 59 -1.69 16.94 -9.34
N GLY A 60 -2.08 16.16 -8.34
CA GLY A 60 -3.44 16.10 -7.82
C GLY A 60 -4.06 14.70 -7.78
N LEU A 61 -5.18 14.62 -7.08
CA LEU A 61 -6.03 13.43 -6.97
C LEU A 61 -7.15 13.51 -8.01
N ASN A 62 -7.41 12.42 -8.72
CA ASN A 62 -8.43 12.35 -9.75
C ASN A 62 -9.45 11.26 -9.40
N ARG A 63 -10.75 11.55 -9.55
CA ARG A 63 -11.84 10.57 -9.51
C ARG A 63 -12.32 10.34 -10.93
N PHE A 64 -12.20 9.11 -11.42
CA PHE A 64 -12.62 8.69 -12.75
C PHE A 64 -13.83 7.76 -12.66
N ASP A 65 -14.88 8.07 -13.43
CA ASP A 65 -16.15 7.33 -13.44
C ASP A 65 -16.31 6.39 -14.65
N GLY A 66 -15.25 6.23 -15.45
CA GLY A 66 -15.28 5.50 -16.73
C GLY A 66 -15.52 6.39 -17.95
N LYS A 67 -15.94 7.64 -17.77
CA LYS A 67 -16.25 8.61 -18.83
C LYS A 67 -15.55 9.96 -18.63
N SER A 68 -15.51 10.45 -17.40
CA SER A 68 -15.05 11.78 -17.03
C SER A 68 -14.16 11.74 -15.80
N VAL A 69 -13.27 12.74 -15.70
CA VAL A 69 -12.37 12.91 -14.56
C VAL A 69 -12.78 14.16 -13.77
N LYS A 70 -12.85 14.01 -12.45
CA LYS A 70 -12.87 15.15 -11.52
C LYS A 70 -11.56 15.24 -10.76
N THR A 71 -10.92 16.39 -10.82
CA THR A 71 -9.62 16.64 -10.18
C THR A 71 -9.76 17.42 -8.88
N TYR A 72 -8.99 17.04 -7.87
CA TYR A 72 -8.83 17.73 -6.60
C TYR A 72 -7.36 18.16 -6.45
N ARG A 73 -7.15 19.48 -6.30
CA ARG A 73 -5.84 20.11 -6.12
C ARG A 73 -5.83 20.97 -4.86
N HIS A 74 -4.63 21.21 -4.36
CA HIS A 74 -4.38 22.12 -3.26
C HIS A 74 -4.79 23.53 -3.64
N ASN A 75 -5.53 24.17 -2.74
CA ASN A 75 -5.86 25.57 -2.81
C ASN A 75 -5.47 26.21 -1.47
N SER A 76 -4.51 27.14 -1.51
CA SER A 76 -3.99 27.83 -0.33
C SER A 76 -5.04 28.68 0.38
N SER A 77 -6.10 29.07 -0.31
CA SER A 77 -7.22 29.86 0.24
C SER A 77 -8.37 28.99 0.78
N ASP A 78 -8.33 27.67 0.58
CA ASP A 78 -9.35 26.74 1.03
C ASP A 78 -8.74 25.65 1.91
N SER A 79 -8.97 25.74 3.22
CA SER A 79 -8.50 24.76 4.21
C SER A 79 -9.12 23.37 4.06
N THR A 80 -10.20 23.24 3.28
CA THR A 80 -10.90 21.98 3.01
C THR A 80 -10.51 21.33 1.68
N SER A 81 -9.57 21.92 0.93
CA SER A 81 -8.93 21.27 -0.23
C SER A 81 -7.81 20.32 0.22
N ILE A 82 -7.24 19.51 -0.67
CA ILE A 82 -6.12 18.63 -0.32
C ILE A 82 -4.89 19.44 0.14
N SER A 83 -4.08 18.89 1.04
CA SER A 83 -2.93 19.59 1.64
C SER A 83 -1.75 19.83 0.69
N ASP A 84 -1.59 18.98 -0.33
CA ASP A 84 -0.51 19.03 -1.31
C ASP A 84 -0.94 18.27 -2.57
N ASN A 85 -0.36 18.61 -3.73
CA ASN A 85 -0.76 18.02 -5.01
C ASN A 85 -0.08 16.67 -5.28
N PHE A 86 1.08 16.40 -4.69
CA PHE A 86 1.83 15.19 -4.98
C PHE A 86 1.25 14.02 -4.18
N ILE A 87 0.49 13.15 -4.86
CA ILE A 87 -0.16 12.00 -4.23
C ILE A 87 0.81 10.82 -4.15
N HIS A 88 0.98 10.25 -2.95
CA HIS A 88 1.85 9.08 -2.70
C HIS A 88 1.09 7.81 -2.28
N GLY A 89 -0.11 7.96 -1.76
CA GLY A 89 -0.91 6.83 -1.28
C GLY A 89 -2.40 7.15 -1.33
N ILE A 90 -3.19 6.15 -1.69
CA ILE A 90 -4.66 6.20 -1.66
C ILE A 90 -5.14 4.92 -1.00
N LEU A 91 -5.99 5.07 0.02
CA LEU A 91 -6.68 3.97 0.67
C LEU A 91 -8.18 4.28 0.69
N VAL A 92 -8.98 3.35 0.20
CA VAL A 92 -10.44 3.42 0.27
C VAL A 92 -10.90 2.62 1.48
N ASP A 93 -11.61 3.26 2.40
CA ASP A 93 -12.17 2.62 3.57
C ASP A 93 -13.55 2.00 3.27
N ASP A 94 -13.99 1.12 4.16
CA ASP A 94 -15.21 0.34 3.99
C ASP A 94 -16.48 1.19 3.93
N ASP A 95 -16.47 2.35 4.57
CA ASP A 95 -17.56 3.34 4.60
C ASP A 95 -17.55 4.30 3.39
N GLY A 96 -16.58 4.13 2.49
CA GLY A 96 -16.35 4.97 1.32
C GLY A 96 -15.47 6.20 1.57
N THR A 97 -14.95 6.39 2.78
CA THR A 97 -13.94 7.43 3.05
C THR A 97 -12.68 7.15 2.24
N ILE A 98 -12.10 8.21 1.66
CA ILE A 98 -10.84 8.10 0.91
C ILE A 98 -9.73 8.75 1.72
N TRP A 99 -8.72 7.97 2.09
CA TRP A 99 -7.53 8.46 2.75
C TRP A 99 -6.42 8.68 1.72
N VAL A 100 -5.78 9.83 1.79
CA VAL A 100 -4.80 10.28 0.79
C VAL A 100 -3.53 10.75 1.49
N GLY A 101 -2.45 10.01 1.29
CA GLY A 101 -1.11 10.42 1.70
C GLY A 101 -0.49 11.31 0.63
N THR A 102 -0.03 12.50 1.01
CA THR A 102 0.68 13.42 0.12
C THR A 102 2.15 13.52 0.49
N ARG A 103 2.97 14.08 -0.40
CA ARG A 103 4.43 14.15 -0.21
C ARG A 103 4.79 14.98 1.01
N ASP A 104 4.35 16.24 1.02
CA ASP A 104 4.76 17.22 2.04
C ASP A 104 3.61 17.67 2.96
N GLY A 105 2.39 17.19 2.68
CA GLY A 105 1.17 17.63 3.37
C GLY A 105 0.59 16.64 4.39
N GLY A 106 1.19 15.45 4.54
CA GLY A 106 0.75 14.42 5.47
C GLY A 106 -0.44 13.59 4.95
N ILE A 107 -1.34 13.21 5.85
CA ILE A 107 -2.50 12.37 5.55
C ILE A 107 -3.73 13.27 5.40
N ASN A 108 -4.58 12.98 4.43
CA ASN A 108 -5.84 13.69 4.21
C ASN A 108 -7.00 12.70 4.23
N LYS A 109 -8.07 13.04 4.95
CA LYS A 109 -9.34 12.29 4.95
C LYS A 109 -10.33 13.01 4.04
N PHE A 110 -10.68 12.37 2.93
CA PHE A 110 -11.63 12.90 1.97
C PHE A 110 -12.99 12.22 2.13
N ASN A 111 -14.01 13.05 2.30
CA ASN A 111 -15.40 12.60 2.32
C ASN A 111 -16.01 12.79 0.91
N PRO A 112 -16.33 11.71 0.17
CA PRO A 112 -16.86 11.83 -1.19
C PRO A 112 -18.28 12.41 -1.27
N ARG A 113 -19.04 12.42 -0.16
CA ARG A 113 -20.39 13.02 -0.11
C ARG A 113 -20.33 14.54 -0.02
N THR A 114 -19.39 15.07 0.77
CA THR A 114 -19.24 16.52 0.94
C THR A 114 -18.15 17.11 0.05
N GLU A 115 -17.32 16.27 -0.56
CA GLU A 115 -16.15 16.61 -1.37
C GLU A 115 -15.16 17.52 -0.64
N LYS A 116 -14.94 17.25 0.66
CA LYS A 116 -14.06 18.03 1.52
C LYS A 116 -12.98 17.15 2.12
N PHE A 117 -11.81 17.74 2.30
CA PHE A 117 -10.65 17.15 2.95
C PHE A 117 -10.53 17.67 4.39
N ALA A 118 -10.31 16.76 5.33
CA ALA A 118 -9.69 17.06 6.61
C ALA A 118 -8.19 16.73 6.51
N ARG A 119 -7.33 17.65 6.92
CA ARG A 119 -5.87 17.55 6.77
C ARG A 119 -5.21 17.19 8.09
N TYR A 120 -4.40 16.14 8.08
CA TYR A 120 -3.54 15.71 9.19
C TYR A 120 -2.09 16.01 8.79
N GLN A 121 -1.72 17.28 8.90
CA GLN A 121 -0.40 17.79 8.51
C GLN A 121 0.67 17.36 9.49
N TYR A 122 1.90 17.23 8.98
CA TYR A 122 3.11 16.96 9.73
C TYR A 122 3.45 18.01 10.80
N SER A 123 2.70 18.05 11.90
CA SER A 123 3.12 18.73 13.12
C SER A 123 3.91 17.75 13.99
N GLU A 124 4.76 18.28 14.88
CA GLU A 124 5.48 17.48 15.89
C GLU A 124 4.52 16.58 16.68
N LYS A 125 3.28 17.03 16.91
CA LYS A 125 2.23 16.26 17.59
C LYS A 125 1.78 15.02 16.82
N ILE A 126 1.73 15.08 15.48
CA ILE A 126 1.37 13.90 14.69
C ILE A 126 2.52 12.92 14.73
N ARG A 127 3.75 13.40 14.51
CA ARG A 127 4.93 12.54 14.28
C ARG A 127 5.65 12.09 15.52
N ASN A 128 5.25 12.50 16.72
CA ASN A 128 5.84 12.06 18.00
C ASN A 128 7.39 12.04 17.99
N GLY A 129 8.01 13.06 17.36
CA GLY A 129 9.48 13.20 17.24
C GLY A 129 10.13 12.71 15.94
N PHE A 130 9.43 12.01 15.03
CA PHE A 130 10.00 11.60 13.72
C PHE A 130 10.12 12.79 12.75
N PRO A 131 11.09 12.84 11.79
CA PRO A 131 11.35 13.95 10.84
C PRO A 131 10.37 14.04 9.66
N SER A 132 10.33 15.20 8.96
CA SER A 132 9.35 15.46 7.89
C SER A 132 9.74 14.69 6.67
N ALA A 133 8.89 13.76 6.28
CA ALA A 133 9.20 12.83 5.21
C ALA A 133 7.90 12.36 4.54
N PRO A 134 7.96 11.93 3.27
CA PRO A 134 6.81 11.43 2.55
C PRO A 134 6.13 10.24 3.24
N ILE A 135 4.81 10.12 3.08
CA ILE A 135 4.09 8.88 3.38
C ILE A 135 4.43 7.87 2.28
N TYR A 136 5.15 6.80 2.59
CA TYR A 136 5.46 5.74 1.63
C TYR A 136 4.40 4.64 1.59
N LEU A 137 3.77 4.38 2.73
CA LEU A 137 2.76 3.35 2.90
C LEU A 137 1.63 3.92 3.75
N PHE A 138 0.40 3.63 3.35
CA PHE A 138 -0.78 3.80 4.20
C PHE A 138 -1.72 2.63 3.93
N MET A 139 -2.02 1.85 4.96
CA MET A 139 -2.86 0.66 4.85
C MET A 139 -3.77 0.52 6.07
N LYS A 140 -4.82 -0.29 5.93
CA LYS A 140 -5.67 -0.73 7.02
C LYS A 140 -5.53 -2.25 7.12
N ASP A 141 -5.23 -2.76 8.30
CA ASP A 141 -5.13 -4.20 8.54
C ASP A 141 -6.53 -4.85 8.63
N ARG A 142 -6.60 -6.18 8.70
CA ARG A 142 -7.87 -6.94 8.75
C ARG A 142 -8.72 -6.63 9.99
N GLU A 143 -8.10 -6.17 11.07
CA GLU A 143 -8.80 -5.78 12.30
C GLU A 143 -9.22 -4.31 12.30
N GLY A 144 -8.81 -3.56 11.27
CA GLY A 144 -9.22 -2.21 11.01
C GLY A 144 -8.27 -1.15 11.58
N ALA A 145 -7.10 -1.53 12.08
CA ALA A 145 -6.09 -0.56 12.49
C ALA A 145 -5.39 0.05 11.28
N PHE A 146 -5.15 1.36 11.32
CA PHE A 146 -4.45 2.07 10.26
C PHE A 146 -2.95 2.07 10.54
N TRP A 147 -2.18 1.71 9.52
CA TRP A 147 -0.73 1.70 9.55
C TRP A 147 -0.16 2.66 8.52
N ALA A 148 0.93 3.34 8.87
CA ALA A 148 1.61 4.26 7.99
C ALA A 148 3.13 4.10 8.07
N SER A 149 3.81 4.34 6.95
CA SER A 149 5.26 4.59 6.91
C SER A 149 5.51 6.05 6.55
N ILE A 150 6.19 6.80 7.42
CA ILE A 150 6.62 8.18 7.24
C ILE A 150 8.14 8.18 7.11
N GLY A 151 8.63 8.40 5.89
CA GLY A 151 10.06 8.30 5.60
C GLY A 151 10.63 6.90 5.83
N ALA A 152 11.94 6.83 6.04
CA ALA A 152 12.67 5.56 6.12
C ALA A 152 12.61 4.87 7.50
N GLN A 153 12.15 5.57 8.55
CA GLN A 153 12.32 5.12 9.94
C GLN A 153 11.05 5.20 10.80
N ALA A 154 9.95 5.76 10.29
CA ALA A 154 8.71 5.83 11.06
C ALA A 154 7.63 4.91 10.45
N PHE A 155 7.60 3.64 10.86
CA PHE A 155 6.46 2.76 10.66
C PHE A 155 5.59 2.75 11.91
N GLY A 156 4.28 2.59 11.82
CA GLY A 156 3.44 2.41 13.01
C GLY A 156 1.96 2.72 12.81
N LEU A 157 1.26 2.88 13.94
CA LEU A 157 -0.19 3.08 13.95
C LEU A 157 -0.56 4.54 13.76
N PHE A 158 -1.54 4.79 12.91
CA PHE A 158 -2.23 6.06 12.78
C PHE A 158 -3.61 5.97 13.43
N ASP A 159 -3.91 6.89 14.34
CA ASP A 159 -5.25 7.05 14.92
C ASP A 159 -6.02 8.07 14.08
N PRO A 160 -7.00 7.64 13.25
CA PRO A 160 -7.72 8.53 12.35
C PRO A 160 -8.65 9.51 13.06
N ASP A 161 -9.09 9.19 14.29
CA ASP A 161 -10.00 10.04 15.06
C ASP A 161 -9.24 11.15 15.77
N LYS A 162 -8.04 10.84 16.28
CA LYS A 162 -7.17 11.81 16.95
C LYS A 162 -6.20 12.51 16.00
N GLY A 163 -5.96 11.96 14.82
CA GLY A 163 -4.93 12.45 13.91
C GLY A 163 -3.51 12.27 14.44
N SER A 164 -3.27 11.27 15.30
CA SER A 164 -1.97 11.03 15.92
C SER A 164 -1.29 9.80 15.34
N PHE A 165 0.03 9.85 15.15
CA PHE A 165 0.81 8.70 14.72
C PHE A 165 1.71 8.20 15.86
N ARG A 166 1.65 6.89 16.11
CA ARG A 166 2.54 6.19 17.03
C ARG A 166 3.48 5.35 16.19
N GLY A 167 4.74 5.79 16.11
CA GLY A 167 5.80 5.07 15.42
C GLY A 167 6.43 3.98 16.27
N VAL A 168 7.07 3.03 15.59
CA VAL A 168 7.76 1.88 16.16
C VAL A 168 9.05 1.62 15.40
N GLU A 169 10.12 1.36 16.14
CA GLU A 169 11.39 0.91 15.57
C GLU A 169 11.23 -0.57 15.17
N ILE A 170 11.77 -0.97 14.03
CA ILE A 170 11.78 -2.38 13.60
C ILE A 170 13.23 -2.87 13.72
N LYS A 171 13.46 -3.97 14.43
CA LYS A 171 14.80 -4.57 14.57
C LYS A 171 14.83 -5.97 14.01
N ASP A 172 15.91 -6.29 13.32
CA ASP A 172 16.21 -7.66 12.95
C ASP A 172 16.45 -8.51 14.20
N LYS A 173 15.76 -9.65 14.29
CA LYS A 173 15.78 -10.55 15.44
C LYS A 173 17.16 -11.14 15.73
N LYS A 174 17.97 -11.38 14.69
CA LYS A 174 19.27 -12.05 14.81
C LYS A 174 20.38 -11.08 15.16
N THR A 175 20.39 -9.93 14.50
CA THR A 175 21.48 -8.96 14.56
C THR A 175 21.19 -7.79 15.49
N GLY A 176 19.91 -7.53 15.80
CA GLY A 176 19.47 -6.35 16.56
C GLY A 176 19.57 -5.04 15.79
N ILE A 177 19.97 -5.08 14.51
CA ILE A 177 20.11 -3.90 13.65
C ILE A 177 18.72 -3.37 13.30
N GLU A 178 18.57 -2.04 13.34
CA GLU A 178 17.35 -1.36 12.90
C GLU A 178 17.11 -1.58 11.39
N LEU A 179 15.90 -2.01 11.04
CA LEU A 179 15.43 -2.20 9.69
C LEU A 179 14.63 -0.98 9.24
N TYR A 180 14.73 -0.65 7.96
CA TYR A 180 14.00 0.49 7.42
C TYR A 180 12.51 0.19 7.37
N SER A 181 11.71 1.23 7.57
CA SER A 181 10.26 1.18 7.43
C SER A 181 9.87 0.61 6.07
N PRO A 182 8.78 -0.18 6.01
CA PRO A 182 8.39 -0.83 4.78
C PRO A 182 7.79 0.19 3.82
N ASN A 183 8.15 0.09 2.55
CA ASN A 183 7.52 0.81 1.44
C ASN A 183 6.24 0.11 0.99
N ALA A 184 6.12 -1.18 1.25
CA ALA A 184 4.93 -1.99 0.99
C ALA A 184 4.84 -3.11 2.05
N VAL A 185 3.62 -3.46 2.43
CA VAL A 185 3.33 -4.54 3.36
C VAL A 185 2.25 -5.44 2.77
N VAL A 186 2.43 -6.75 2.92
CA VAL A 186 1.35 -7.73 2.79
C VAL A 186 1.02 -8.28 4.17
N GLU A 187 -0.25 -8.27 4.54
CA GLU A 187 -0.74 -8.93 5.75
C GLU A 187 -1.23 -10.36 5.44
N PHE A 188 -0.64 -11.33 6.12
CA PHE A 188 -1.03 -12.73 6.05
C PHE A 188 -2.29 -13.01 6.87
N LYS A 189 -2.88 -14.20 6.68
CA LYS A 189 -4.15 -14.58 7.35
C LYS A 189 -4.02 -14.71 8.87
N ASP A 190 -2.81 -14.98 9.35
CA ASP A 190 -2.49 -15.10 10.77
C ASP A 190 -2.24 -13.74 11.46
N GLY A 191 -2.33 -12.63 10.72
CA GLY A 191 -2.07 -11.27 11.20
C GLY A 191 -0.60 -10.85 11.10
N SER A 192 0.29 -11.70 10.62
CA SER A 192 1.71 -11.37 10.45
C SER A 192 1.92 -10.53 9.18
N PHE A 193 2.98 -9.71 9.18
CA PHE A 193 3.29 -8.80 8.08
C PHE A 193 4.54 -9.22 7.32
N LEU A 194 4.47 -9.16 5.99
CA LEU A 194 5.65 -9.17 5.12
C LEU A 194 5.95 -7.75 4.67
N GLY A 195 7.02 -7.16 5.20
CA GLY A 195 7.46 -5.82 4.88
C GLY A 195 8.56 -5.83 3.82
N ALA A 196 8.35 -5.04 2.75
CA ALA A 196 9.35 -4.78 1.74
C ALA A 196 9.89 -3.35 1.91
N SER A 197 11.21 -3.21 2.10
CA SER A 197 11.88 -1.94 2.41
C SER A 197 13.07 -1.67 1.49
N PHE A 198 13.72 -0.51 1.65
CA PHE A 198 14.99 -0.22 1.01
C PHE A 198 16.09 -1.20 1.41
N THR A 199 16.04 -1.71 2.64
CA THR A 199 17.03 -2.65 3.16
C THR A 199 16.77 -4.10 2.75
N GLY A 200 15.55 -4.41 2.30
CA GLY A 200 15.14 -5.74 1.86
C GLY A 200 13.80 -6.20 2.42
N LEU A 201 13.58 -7.51 2.39
CA LEU A 201 12.34 -8.18 2.79
C LEU A 201 12.46 -8.74 4.21
N TYR A 202 11.44 -8.50 5.04
CA TYR A 202 11.38 -9.04 6.40
C TYR A 202 9.96 -9.42 6.80
N HIS A 203 9.86 -10.38 7.71
CA HIS A 203 8.63 -10.84 8.32
C HIS A 203 8.50 -10.28 9.73
N ILE A 204 7.36 -9.68 10.06
CA ILE A 204 6.99 -9.28 11.42
C ILE A 204 5.93 -10.29 11.90
N PRO A 205 6.25 -11.13 12.90
CA PRO A 205 5.31 -12.12 13.42
C PRO A 205 4.02 -11.49 13.98
N SER A 206 2.92 -12.23 13.94
CA SER A 206 1.63 -11.70 14.40
C SER A 206 1.64 -11.36 15.88
N GLU A 207 2.36 -12.12 16.72
CA GLU A 207 2.51 -11.81 18.15
C GLU A 207 3.19 -10.44 18.38
N GLU A 208 4.10 -10.03 17.50
CA GLU A 208 4.77 -8.73 17.57
C GLU A 208 3.81 -7.61 17.15
N VAL A 209 3.04 -7.81 16.08
CA VAL A 209 1.99 -6.90 15.61
C VAL A 209 0.92 -6.69 16.70
N GLU A 210 0.41 -7.78 17.28
CA GLU A 210 -0.60 -7.75 18.34
C GLU A 210 -0.07 -7.12 19.64
N ALA A 211 1.15 -7.49 20.05
CA ALA A 211 1.79 -6.88 21.21
C ALA A 211 1.96 -5.37 21.01
N TYR A 212 2.26 -4.92 19.80
CA TYR A 212 2.38 -3.49 19.52
C TYR A 212 1.02 -2.80 19.59
N LYS A 213 -0.02 -3.36 18.96
CA LYS A 213 -1.38 -2.80 19.01
C LYS A 213 -1.91 -2.69 20.45
N SER A 214 -1.74 -3.74 21.24
CA SER A 214 -2.27 -3.83 22.61
C SER A 214 -1.48 -3.05 23.66
N ASN A 215 -0.17 -2.79 23.43
CA ASN A 215 0.68 -2.08 24.37
C ASN A 215 1.15 -0.71 23.85
N PRO A 216 0.54 0.40 24.31
CA PRO A 216 0.95 1.75 23.95
C PRO A 216 2.39 2.12 24.31
N GLN A 217 3.07 1.35 25.17
CA GLN A 217 4.47 1.55 25.56
C GLN A 217 5.46 0.73 24.74
N LYS A 218 5.02 -0.23 23.91
CA LYS A 218 5.93 -0.95 23.01
C LYS A 218 6.49 0.02 21.96
N ARG A 219 7.81 0.02 21.82
CA ARG A 219 8.56 0.92 20.91
C ARG A 219 9.40 0.19 19.87
N VAL A 220 9.51 -1.13 20.01
CA VAL A 220 10.29 -1.99 19.11
C VAL A 220 9.43 -3.16 18.67
N LEU A 221 9.38 -3.40 17.35
CA LEU A 221 8.96 -4.63 16.71
C LEU A 221 10.20 -5.45 16.34
N THR A 222 10.17 -6.74 16.64
CA THR A 222 11.18 -7.66 16.17
C THR A 222 10.72 -8.30 14.86
N ALA A 223 11.60 -8.31 13.85
CA ALA A 223 11.34 -8.85 12.53
C ALA A 223 12.45 -9.82 12.11
N GLU A 224 12.14 -10.75 11.22
CA GLU A 224 13.10 -11.69 10.66
C GLU A 224 13.39 -11.33 9.21
N ARG A 225 14.65 -11.11 8.84
CA ARG A 225 15.04 -10.98 7.42
C ARG A 225 14.77 -12.29 6.69
N VAL A 226 14.06 -12.20 5.56
CA VAL A 226 13.61 -13.36 4.77
C VAL A 226 14.13 -13.33 3.32
N ASP A 227 15.19 -12.59 3.09
CA ASP A 227 15.85 -12.43 1.78
C ASP A 227 17.38 -12.64 1.87
N GLN A 228 17.90 -13.01 3.05
CA GLN A 228 19.32 -13.29 3.25
C GLN A 228 19.64 -14.74 2.89
N PHE A 229 19.57 -15.09 1.60
CA PHE A 229 20.01 -16.41 1.13
C PHE A 229 20.86 -16.27 -0.14
N LYS A 230 22.04 -16.89 -0.13
CA LYS A 230 22.99 -17.01 -1.27
C LYS A 230 23.58 -15.71 -1.84
N GLY A 231 23.80 -14.68 -1.03
CA GLY A 231 24.66 -13.54 -1.39
C GLY A 231 24.06 -12.53 -2.38
N GLU A 232 22.84 -12.74 -2.84
CA GLU A 232 22.07 -11.74 -3.58
C GLU A 232 21.17 -10.97 -2.61
N ASN A 233 21.62 -9.79 -2.20
CA ASN A 233 20.82 -8.91 -1.35
C ASN A 233 19.71 -8.26 -2.19
N VAL A 234 18.47 -8.68 -1.97
CA VAL A 234 17.30 -8.01 -2.52
C VAL A 234 17.12 -6.67 -1.78
N GLN A 235 17.40 -5.55 -2.44
CA GLN A 235 17.33 -4.21 -1.85
C GLN A 235 16.48 -3.27 -2.71
N ASN A 236 16.17 -2.09 -2.16
CA ASN A 236 15.40 -1.05 -2.83
C ASN A 236 14.01 -1.54 -3.28
N LEU A 237 13.37 -2.34 -2.41
CA LEU A 237 12.05 -2.85 -2.67
C LEU A 237 11.01 -1.75 -2.48
N SER A 238 10.12 -1.62 -3.46
CA SER A 238 9.03 -0.65 -3.41
C SER A 238 7.64 -1.28 -3.50
N ARG A 239 7.53 -2.55 -3.91
CA ARG A 239 6.28 -3.32 -3.89
C ARG A 239 6.55 -4.77 -3.49
N VAL A 240 5.57 -5.37 -2.82
CA VAL A 240 5.48 -6.80 -2.56
C VAL A 240 4.04 -7.25 -2.80
N ILE A 241 3.86 -8.39 -3.46
CA ILE A 241 2.57 -8.99 -3.79
C ILE A 241 2.67 -10.49 -3.50
N VAL A 242 1.61 -11.07 -2.95
CA VAL A 242 1.44 -12.52 -2.83
C VAL A 242 0.34 -12.93 -3.80
N ASP A 243 0.65 -13.83 -4.73
CA ASP A 243 -0.33 -14.32 -5.70
C ASP A 243 -1.22 -15.44 -5.14
N GLU A 244 -2.19 -15.88 -5.93
CA GLU A 244 -3.15 -16.93 -5.55
C GLU A 244 -2.50 -18.31 -5.31
N LEU A 245 -1.25 -18.48 -5.75
CA LEU A 245 -0.44 -19.69 -5.54
C LEU A 245 0.52 -19.54 -4.34
N ASN A 246 0.32 -18.52 -3.51
CA ASN A 246 1.18 -18.12 -2.39
C ASN A 246 2.64 -17.88 -2.83
N GLN A 247 2.86 -17.38 -4.04
CA GLN A 247 4.18 -16.96 -4.48
C GLN A 247 4.38 -15.48 -4.19
N ILE A 248 5.57 -15.15 -3.71
CA ILE A 248 5.95 -13.79 -3.36
C ILE A 248 6.63 -13.15 -4.56
N TRP A 249 6.12 -12.00 -4.95
CA TRP A 249 6.67 -11.15 -5.99
C TRP A 249 7.09 -9.83 -5.38
N VAL A 250 8.30 -9.40 -5.68
CA VAL A 250 8.83 -8.11 -5.24
C VAL A 250 9.23 -7.29 -6.46
N TYR A 251 9.11 -5.98 -6.32
CA TYR A 251 9.65 -5.03 -7.30
C TYR A 251 10.78 -4.23 -6.67
N SER A 252 11.96 -4.36 -7.25
CA SER A 252 13.12 -3.53 -6.93
C SER A 252 13.31 -2.46 -8.00
N GLN A 253 13.65 -1.24 -7.58
CA GLN A 253 13.97 -0.17 -8.53
C GLN A 253 15.17 -0.50 -9.42
N ASN A 254 16.10 -1.33 -8.93
CA ASN A 254 17.34 -1.63 -9.64
C ASN A 254 17.20 -2.83 -10.57
N SER A 255 16.38 -3.80 -10.19
CA SER A 255 16.36 -5.13 -10.84
C SER A 255 14.98 -5.56 -11.34
N GLY A 256 13.99 -4.68 -11.24
CA GLY A 256 12.65 -4.90 -11.76
C GLY A 256 11.81 -5.88 -10.93
N ASN A 257 10.81 -6.49 -11.57
CA ASN A 257 9.95 -7.48 -10.95
C ASN A 257 10.69 -8.81 -10.82
N GLN A 258 10.69 -9.36 -9.61
CA GLN A 258 11.33 -10.63 -9.30
C GLN A 258 10.36 -11.50 -8.51
N LYS A 259 10.28 -12.77 -8.90
CA LYS A 259 9.71 -13.80 -8.04
C LYS A 259 10.74 -14.11 -6.96
N VAL A 260 10.34 -14.05 -5.70
CA VAL A 260 11.18 -14.51 -4.60
C VAL A 260 11.15 -16.04 -4.60
N PRO A 261 12.29 -16.72 -4.85
CA PRO A 261 12.35 -18.17 -4.80
C PRO A 261 11.96 -18.65 -3.41
N LYS A 262 11.19 -19.75 -3.32
CA LYS A 262 10.73 -20.28 -2.03
C LYS A 262 11.90 -20.67 -1.14
N GLU A 263 13.02 -21.06 -1.72
CA GLU A 263 14.25 -21.44 -1.03
C GLU A 263 14.96 -20.26 -0.36
N LEU A 264 14.60 -19.02 -0.73
CA LEU A 264 15.10 -17.81 -0.06
C LEU A 264 14.17 -17.33 1.06
N LEU A 265 13.01 -17.97 1.25
CA LEU A 265 12.06 -17.60 2.30
C LEU A 265 12.33 -18.44 3.56
N SER A 266 12.11 -17.86 4.74
CA SER A 266 12.12 -18.61 5.99
C SER A 266 10.95 -19.59 6.04
N GLU A 267 11.07 -20.67 6.82
CA GLU A 267 9.97 -21.63 7.04
C GLU A 267 8.70 -20.96 7.57
N SER A 268 8.84 -19.86 8.33
CA SER A 268 7.74 -19.05 8.85
C SER A 268 6.86 -18.39 7.78
N ILE A 269 7.33 -18.30 6.53
CA ILE A 269 6.55 -17.76 5.39
C ILE A 269 6.02 -18.87 4.49
N ILE A 270 6.66 -20.04 4.48
CA ILE A 270 6.38 -21.12 3.52
C ILE A 270 5.16 -21.96 3.94
N GLN A 271 4.86 -22.03 5.24
CA GLN A 271 3.74 -22.78 5.82
C GLN A 271 2.44 -21.99 5.84
#